data_AF-A0A7C8Z4E1-F1
#
_entry.id   AF-A0A7C8Z4E1-F1
#
_cell.length_a   1.000
_cell.length_b   1.000
_cell.length_c   1.000
_cell.angle_alpha   90.00
_cell.angle_beta   90.00
_cell.angle_gamma   90.00
#
_symmetry.space_group_name_H-M   'P 1'
#
loop_
_entity.id
_entity.type
_entity.pdbx_description
1 polymer ?
#
loop_
_entity_poly.entity_id
_entity_poly.type
_entity_poly.pdbx_seq_one_letter_code
_entity_poly.pdbx_strand_id
1 'polypeptide(L)'
;MGGRRSSSFPNAAVLSLLSLSVLLPASLSQSHSSCKSHKFSTKKTFENCIDLPTLNAAVHWTFDAATSALSMAFSAKSDGWIAWGLNPQGSGMVGTQALIAGKFAGAALSVDTYDIQSYHAAVKGPISYNVTGISAEES
;
A
#
# COMPACT_ATOMS: atom_id res chain seq x y z
N MET A 1 -62.38 -11.84 -48.76
CA MET A 1 -61.18 -12.32 -48.03
C MET A 1 -60.00 -11.56 -48.63
N GLY A 2 -59.37 -10.56 -48.02
CA GLY A 2 -59.06 -10.33 -46.62
C GLY A 2 -57.53 -10.43 -46.48
N GLY A 3 -56.82 -9.30 -46.34
CA GLY A 3 -55.38 -9.34 -46.04
C GLY A 3 -54.61 -8.03 -46.21
N ARG A 4 -54.71 -7.10 -45.23
CA ARG A 4 -53.68 -6.08 -44.96
C ARG A 4 -52.41 -6.75 -44.42
N ARG A 5 -51.23 -6.15 -44.68
CA ARG A 5 -50.05 -6.07 -43.78
C ARG A 5 -49.07 -5.07 -44.41
N SER A 6 -49.04 -3.82 -43.95
CA SER A 6 -48.31 -3.31 -42.78
C SER A 6 -46.80 -3.29 -42.98
N SER A 7 -46.26 -2.09 -43.22
CA SER A 7 -44.86 -1.73 -43.08
C SER A 7 -44.38 -1.90 -41.64
N SER A 8 -43.15 -2.35 -41.42
CA SER A 8 -42.45 -2.11 -40.15
C SER A 8 -40.93 -2.13 -40.37
N PHE A 9 -40.29 -1.03 -39.98
CA PHE A 9 -38.84 -0.83 -39.97
C PHE A 9 -38.21 -1.63 -38.82
N PRO A 10 -37.11 -2.39 -39.03
CA PRO A 10 -36.35 -2.92 -37.91
C PRO A 10 -35.30 -1.90 -37.43
N ASN A 11 -35.56 -1.35 -36.24
CA ASN A 11 -34.61 -1.33 -35.11
C ASN A 11 -33.26 -0.61 -35.26
N ALA A 12 -33.26 0.68 -35.62
CA ALA A 12 -32.14 1.57 -35.28
C ALA A 12 -31.98 1.77 -33.75
N ALA A 13 -33.01 1.45 -32.96
CA ALA A 13 -33.02 1.61 -31.51
C ALA A 13 -32.14 0.58 -30.76
N VAL A 14 -31.86 -0.58 -31.34
CA VAL A 14 -31.13 -1.66 -30.62
C VAL A 14 -29.61 -1.40 -30.61
N LEU A 15 -29.08 -0.75 -31.65
CA LEU A 15 -27.65 -0.42 -31.74
C LEU A 15 -27.23 0.75 -30.83
N SER A 16 -28.18 1.60 -30.41
CA SER A 16 -27.90 2.73 -29.51
C SER A 16 -27.80 2.35 -28.03
N LEU A 17 -28.24 1.14 -27.65
CA LEU A 17 -28.23 0.67 -26.26
C LEU A 17 -26.93 -0.07 -25.89
N LEU A 18 -26.15 -0.55 -26.87
CA LEU A 18 -24.87 -1.25 -26.65
C LEU A 18 -23.67 -0.30 -26.55
N SER A 19 -23.79 0.95 -26.99
CA SER A 19 -22.71 1.93 -26.94
C SER A 19 -22.57 2.64 -25.58
N LEU A 20 -23.53 2.49 -24.67
CA LEU A 20 -23.52 3.17 -23.36
C LEU A 20 -22.85 2.36 -22.25
N SER A 21 -22.45 1.11 -22.51
CA SER A 21 -21.83 0.22 -21.52
C SER A 21 -20.30 0.36 -21.41
N VAL A 22 -19.68 1.26 -22.19
CA VAL A 22 -18.21 1.36 -22.34
C VAL A 22 -17.59 2.55 -21.57
N LEU A 23 -18.34 3.23 -20.69
CA LEU A 23 -17.86 4.47 -20.05
C LEU A 23 -17.86 4.50 -18.51
N LEU A 24 -17.78 3.35 -17.83
CA LEU A 24 -17.45 3.36 -16.40
C LEU A 24 -16.34 2.35 -16.08
N PRO A 25 -15.09 2.79 -15.89
CA PRO A 25 -14.30 2.18 -14.84
C PRO A 25 -15.05 2.47 -13.53
N ALA A 26 -15.72 1.46 -12.98
CA ALA A 26 -16.17 1.48 -11.60
C ALA A 26 -14.90 1.50 -10.75
N SER A 27 -14.38 2.70 -10.49
CA SER A 27 -13.40 2.92 -9.43
C SER A 27 -14.09 2.45 -8.16
N LEU A 28 -13.74 1.25 -7.69
CA LEU A 28 -13.99 0.86 -6.32
C LEU A 28 -13.24 1.88 -5.46
N SER A 29 -13.89 2.98 -5.11
CA SER A 29 -13.40 3.89 -4.10
C SER A 29 -13.38 3.10 -2.80
N GLN A 30 -12.26 2.44 -2.51
CA GLN A 30 -12.01 1.94 -1.18
C GLN A 30 -12.04 3.16 -0.27
N SER A 31 -13.02 3.25 0.61
CA SER A 31 -13.07 4.31 1.60
C SER A 31 -11.91 4.10 2.56
N HIS A 32 -10.77 4.69 2.26
CA HIS A 32 -9.67 4.74 3.21
C HIS A 32 -9.96 5.86 4.20
N SER A 33 -9.98 5.46 5.47
CA SER A 33 -9.80 6.40 6.55
C SER A 33 -8.42 7.04 6.39
N SER A 34 -8.34 8.38 6.36
CA SER A 34 -7.07 9.10 6.26
C SER A 34 -6.05 8.59 7.27
N CYS A 35 -4.77 8.54 6.90
CA CYS A 35 -3.67 8.16 7.80
C CYS A 35 -3.73 8.87 9.17
N LYS A 36 -4.28 10.09 9.24
CA LYS A 36 -4.43 10.88 10.48
C LYS A 36 -5.39 10.25 11.50
N SER A 37 -6.32 9.41 11.03
CA SER A 37 -7.29 8.72 11.88
C SER A 37 -6.80 7.37 12.41
N HIS A 38 -5.66 6.89 11.90
CA HIS A 38 -5.06 5.65 12.35
C HIS A 38 -4.60 5.78 13.80
N LYS A 39 -4.88 4.75 14.61
CA LYS A 39 -4.51 4.69 16.02
C LYS A 39 -3.59 3.50 16.23
N PHE A 40 -2.34 3.78 16.57
CA PHE A 40 -1.38 2.75 16.91
C PHE A 40 -1.69 2.13 18.27
N SER A 41 -1.48 0.82 18.40
CA SER A 41 -1.73 0.07 19.65
C SER A 41 -0.86 0.61 20.80
N THR A 42 0.35 1.06 20.47
CA THR A 42 1.32 1.67 21.38
C THR A 42 0.98 3.08 21.83
N LYS A 43 -0.16 3.65 21.38
CA LYS A 43 -0.53 5.07 21.57
C LYS A 43 0.51 6.07 21.07
N LYS A 44 1.49 5.62 20.28
CA LYS A 44 2.43 6.50 19.59
C LYS A 44 1.65 7.40 18.62
N THR A 45 2.06 8.65 18.55
CA THR A 45 1.48 9.65 17.65
C THR A 45 2.60 10.24 16.80
N PHE A 46 2.24 10.68 15.61
CA PHE A 46 3.16 11.27 14.64
C PHE A 46 2.60 12.59 14.15
N GLU A 47 3.47 13.58 13.97
CA GLU A 47 3.08 14.93 13.55
C GLU A 47 2.62 14.96 12.09
N ASN A 48 3.24 14.11 11.27
CA ASN A 48 3.01 14.06 9.84
C ASN A 48 2.58 12.66 9.42
N CYS A 49 1.75 12.60 8.39
CA CYS A 49 1.47 11.34 7.70
C CYS A 49 1.05 11.59 6.25
N ILE A 50 1.28 10.59 5.41
CA ILE A 50 0.80 10.53 4.03
C ILE A 50 0.20 9.16 3.75
N ASP A 51 -0.92 9.16 3.05
CA ASP A 51 -1.50 7.97 2.43
C ASP A 51 -0.75 7.71 1.11
N LEU A 52 -0.35 6.46 0.87
CA LEU A 52 0.31 6.05 -0.37
C LEU A 52 -0.72 5.61 -1.42
N PRO A 53 -0.41 5.73 -2.73
CA PRO A 53 -1.38 5.45 -3.80
C PRO A 53 -1.84 3.99 -3.90
N THR A 54 -1.10 3.06 -3.30
CA THR A 54 -1.33 1.61 -3.44
C THR A 54 -1.17 0.90 -2.11
N LEU A 55 -1.63 -0.36 -2.05
CA LEU A 55 -1.44 -1.28 -0.90
C LEU A 55 -2.13 -0.86 0.40
N ASN A 56 -3.03 0.12 0.33
CA ASN A 56 -3.67 0.72 1.50
C ASN A 56 -2.62 1.13 2.54
N ALA A 57 -1.50 1.65 2.05
CA ALA A 57 -0.34 1.92 2.85
C ALA A 57 -0.28 3.39 3.27
N ALA A 58 0.37 3.65 4.40
CA ALA A 58 0.63 4.98 4.89
C ALA A 58 2.02 5.05 5.52
N VAL A 59 2.62 6.24 5.47
CA VAL A 59 3.84 6.58 6.19
C VAL A 59 3.48 7.65 7.22
N HIS A 60 3.84 7.41 8.47
CA HIS A 60 3.71 8.35 9.58
C HIS A 60 5.10 8.71 10.09
N TRP A 61 5.36 9.99 10.39
CA TRP A 61 6.65 10.40 10.91
C TRP A 61 6.60 11.65 11.78
N THR A 62 7.59 11.75 12.66
CA THR A 62 7.97 12.95 13.41
C THR A 62 9.47 13.09 13.33
N PHE A 63 9.96 14.28 13.02
CA PHE A 63 11.38 14.59 12.99
C PHE A 63 11.74 15.56 14.10
N ASP A 64 12.60 15.14 15.01
CA ASP A 64 13.18 16.00 16.03
C ASP A 64 14.49 16.59 15.51
N ALA A 65 14.47 17.88 15.15
CA ALA A 65 15.63 18.59 14.64
C ALA A 65 16.73 18.79 15.71
N ALA A 66 16.38 18.84 16.99
CA ALA A 66 17.35 19.05 18.06
C ALA A 66 18.25 17.82 18.27
N THR A 67 17.67 16.62 18.10
CA THR A 67 18.40 15.34 18.22
C THR A 67 18.74 14.71 16.88
N SER A 68 18.28 15.31 15.76
CA SER A 68 18.36 14.74 14.41
C SER A 68 17.77 13.33 14.33
N ALA A 69 16.70 13.07 15.09
CA ALA A 69 16.05 11.77 15.17
C ALA A 69 14.76 11.72 14.35
N LEU A 70 14.61 10.66 13.55
CA LEU A 70 13.39 10.38 12.78
C LEU A 70 12.64 9.21 13.44
N SER A 71 11.45 9.50 13.96
CA SER A 71 10.50 8.46 14.36
C SER A 71 9.55 8.20 13.21
N MET A 72 9.38 6.92 12.83
CA MET A 72 8.55 6.53 11.69
C MET A 72 7.70 5.30 12.00
N ALA A 73 6.51 5.23 11.39
CA ALA A 73 5.76 4.01 11.21
C ALA A 73 5.33 3.85 9.74
N PHE A 74 5.45 2.64 9.21
CA PHE A 74 4.88 2.24 7.93
C PHE A 74 3.77 1.24 8.21
N SER A 75 2.57 1.51 7.70
CA SER A 75 1.43 0.60 7.80
C SER A 75 0.93 0.26 6.41
N ALA A 76 0.43 -0.96 6.23
CA ALA A 76 -0.19 -1.43 5.00
C ALA A 76 -1.10 -2.62 5.31
N LYS A 77 -2.05 -2.90 4.43
CA LYS A 77 -2.86 -4.12 4.52
C LYS A 77 -2.07 -5.28 3.92
N SER A 78 -1.81 -6.33 4.70
CA SER A 78 -1.12 -7.53 4.25
C SER A 78 -1.57 -8.76 5.04
N ASP A 79 -1.68 -9.90 4.35
CA ASP A 79 -1.95 -11.21 4.98
C ASP A 79 -0.63 -11.97 5.27
N GLY A 80 0.53 -11.33 5.07
CA GLY A 80 1.84 -11.96 5.23
C GLY A 80 2.83 -11.04 5.95
N TRP A 81 3.75 -10.46 5.17
CA TRP A 81 4.75 -9.52 5.66
C TRP A 81 4.59 -8.17 4.95
N ILE A 82 5.13 -7.13 5.56
CA ILE A 82 5.28 -5.80 4.97
C ILE A 82 6.73 -5.37 5.07
N ALA A 83 7.20 -4.60 4.09
CA ALA A 83 8.55 -4.06 4.10
C ALA A 83 8.53 -2.58 3.75
N TRP A 84 9.42 -1.82 4.39
CA TRP A 84 9.74 -0.46 3.99
C TRP A 84 11.25 -0.36 3.73
N GLY A 85 11.62 0.20 2.59
CA GLY A 85 12.99 0.25 2.10
C GLY A 85 13.54 1.66 1.98
N LEU A 86 14.77 1.84 2.44
CA LEU A 86 15.62 3.00 2.21
C LEU A 86 16.60 2.65 1.10
N ASN A 87 16.72 3.49 0.07
CA ASN A 87 17.63 3.21 -1.06
C ASN A 87 18.78 4.22 -1.10
N PRO A 88 19.78 4.13 -0.20
CA PRO A 88 20.90 5.07 -0.17
C PRO A 88 21.84 4.94 -1.37
N GLN A 89 21.82 3.80 -2.09
CA GLN A 89 22.76 3.50 -3.18
C GLN A 89 22.18 3.70 -4.60
N GLY A 90 20.87 3.95 -4.73
CA GLY A 90 20.21 4.06 -6.03
C GLY A 90 18.69 4.02 -5.93
N SER A 91 17.97 3.97 -7.04
CA SER A 91 16.49 3.91 -7.03
C SER A 91 15.92 2.49 -7.14
N GLY A 92 16.77 1.48 -7.26
CA GLY A 92 16.39 0.07 -7.40
C GLY A 92 16.24 -0.66 -6.07
N MET A 93 15.83 -1.94 -6.16
CA MET A 93 15.77 -2.86 -5.02
C MET A 93 17.16 -3.31 -4.56
N VAL A 94 18.10 -3.45 -5.48
CA VAL A 94 19.50 -3.75 -5.15
C VAL A 94 20.12 -2.51 -4.53
N GLY A 95 20.74 -2.68 -3.36
CA GLY A 95 21.25 -1.60 -2.52
C GLY A 95 20.21 -1.05 -1.53
N THR A 96 19.00 -1.61 -1.45
CA THR A 96 17.98 -1.24 -0.47
C THR A 96 18.34 -1.75 0.92
N GLN A 97 18.18 -0.87 1.91
CA GLN A 97 18.21 -1.18 3.34
C GLN A 97 16.79 -1.17 3.86
N ALA A 98 16.28 -2.34 4.27
CA ALA A 98 14.87 -2.52 4.56
C ALA A 98 14.58 -2.83 6.03
N LEU A 99 13.41 -2.40 6.50
CA LEU A 99 12.75 -2.92 7.68
C LEU A 99 11.63 -3.84 7.18
N ILE A 100 11.66 -5.11 7.59
CA ILE A 100 10.66 -6.10 7.18
C ILE A 100 9.96 -6.62 8.43
N ALA A 101 8.63 -6.45 8.47
CA ALA A 101 7.77 -6.89 9.56
C ALA A 101 6.86 -8.04 9.11
N GLY A 102 6.72 -9.06 9.95
CA GLY A 102 5.86 -10.21 9.64
C GLY A 102 6.03 -11.35 10.64
N LYS A 103 5.24 -12.41 10.44
CA LYS A 103 5.34 -13.67 11.19
C LYS A 103 6.16 -14.67 10.39
N PHE A 104 7.46 -14.76 10.68
CA PHE A 104 8.37 -15.64 9.96
C PHE A 104 8.43 -17.02 10.60
N ALA A 105 8.27 -18.09 9.81
CA ALA A 105 8.33 -19.48 10.27
C ALA A 105 7.43 -19.81 11.48
N GLY A 106 6.25 -19.19 11.56
CA GLY A 106 5.29 -19.39 12.67
C GLY A 106 5.68 -18.70 13.98
N ALA A 107 6.71 -17.86 13.98
CA ALA A 107 7.07 -17.05 15.14
C ALA A 107 6.05 -15.93 15.42
N ALA A 108 6.20 -15.30 16.58
CA ALA A 108 5.50 -14.07 16.91
C ALA A 108 5.80 -12.97 15.89
N LEU A 109 4.89 -12.00 15.77
CA LEU A 109 5.09 -10.84 14.92
C LEU A 109 6.38 -10.11 15.33
N SER A 110 7.29 -9.93 14.39
CA SER A 110 8.55 -9.22 14.59
C SER A 110 8.82 -8.27 13.45
N VAL A 111 9.76 -7.35 13.67
CA VAL A 111 10.38 -6.51 12.63
C VAL A 111 11.88 -6.62 12.77
N ASP A 112 12.56 -6.77 11.63
CA ASP A 112 14.00 -6.87 11.56
C ASP A 112 14.52 -6.02 10.39
N THR A 113 15.80 -5.66 10.46
CA THR A 113 16.50 -4.94 9.39
C THR A 113 17.18 -5.92 8.43
N TYR A 114 17.21 -5.54 7.15
CA TYR A 114 17.76 -6.34 6.07
C TYR A 114 18.56 -5.46 5.11
N ASP A 115 19.65 -6.03 4.60
CA ASP A 115 20.43 -5.46 3.51
C ASP A 115 20.19 -6.24 2.22
N ILE A 116 19.65 -5.58 1.20
CA ILE A 116 19.21 -6.20 -0.06
C ILE A 116 20.25 -5.92 -1.14
N GLN A 117 21.25 -6.79 -1.23
CA GLN A 117 22.36 -6.64 -2.18
C GLN A 117 22.14 -7.40 -3.50
N SER A 118 21.07 -8.19 -3.61
CA SER A 118 20.71 -8.91 -4.83
C SER A 118 19.22 -9.28 -4.83
N TYR A 119 18.71 -9.75 -5.97
CA TYR A 119 17.35 -10.29 -6.08
C TYR A 119 17.21 -11.72 -5.54
N HIS A 120 18.29 -12.37 -5.11
CA HIS A 120 18.27 -13.77 -4.68
C HIS A 120 17.98 -13.94 -3.19
N ALA A 121 18.44 -13.02 -2.35
CA ALA A 121 18.28 -13.10 -0.90
C ALA A 121 18.29 -11.73 -0.25
N ALA A 122 17.42 -11.54 0.75
CA ALA A 122 17.50 -10.46 1.72
C ALA A 122 18.31 -10.97 2.92
N VAL A 123 19.41 -10.29 3.26
CA VAL A 123 20.27 -10.70 4.36
C VAL A 123 19.87 -9.92 5.61
N LYS A 124 19.40 -10.63 6.64
CA LYS A 124 19.09 -10.02 7.95
C LYS A 124 20.38 -9.48 8.56
N GLY A 125 20.38 -8.23 9.00
CA GLY A 125 21.56 -7.58 9.57
C GLY A 125 21.36 -6.09 9.81
N PRO A 126 22.33 -5.42 10.47
CA PRO A 126 22.29 -3.98 10.66
C PRO A 126 22.32 -3.25 9.31
N ILE A 127 21.68 -2.09 9.25
CA ILE A 127 21.73 -1.16 8.11
C ILE A 127 22.61 0.05 8.45
N SER A 128 22.90 0.91 7.47
CA SER A 128 23.80 2.06 7.66
C SER A 128 23.26 3.12 8.63
N TYR A 129 21.97 3.07 8.95
CA TYR A 129 21.30 3.95 9.90
C TYR A 129 21.20 3.29 11.26
N ASN A 130 21.44 4.08 12.33
CA ASN A 130 21.20 3.60 13.69
C ASN A 130 19.69 3.53 13.97
N VAL A 131 19.11 2.34 13.80
CA VAL A 131 17.69 2.09 14.04
C VAL A 131 17.48 1.66 15.48
N THR A 132 16.60 2.36 16.19
CA THR A 132 16.24 2.06 17.59
C THR A 132 14.73 1.98 17.75
N GLY A 133 14.27 1.34 18.84
CA GLY A 133 12.84 1.29 19.17
C GLY A 133 11.98 0.55 18.14
N ILE A 134 12.55 -0.42 17.43
CA ILE A 134 11.85 -1.23 16.44
C ILE A 134 10.75 -2.07 17.11
N SER A 135 9.56 -2.05 16.51
CA SER A 135 8.40 -2.81 16.95
C SER A 135 7.46 -3.02 15.77
N ALA A 136 6.71 -4.12 15.79
CA ALA A 136 5.64 -4.37 14.84
C ALA A 136 4.33 -4.60 15.60
N GLU A 137 3.22 -4.19 15.00
CA GLU A 137 1.87 -4.43 15.50
C GLU A 137 0.94 -4.80 14.34
N GLU A 138 -0.12 -5.54 14.65
CA GLU A 138 -1.19 -5.92 13.73
C GLU A 138 -2.53 -5.60 14.38
N SER A 139 -3.55 -5.33 13.56
CA SER A 139 -4.88 -4.86 14.00
C SER A 139 -6.00 -5.64 13.32
#